data_AF-A0A6P8YJL8-F1
#
_entry.id   AF-A0A6P8YJL8-F1
#
_cell.length_a   1.000
_cell.length_b   1.000
_cell.length_c   1.000
_cell.angle_alpha   90.00
_cell.angle_beta   90.00
_cell.angle_gamma   90.00
#
_symmetry.space_group_name_H-M   'P 1'
#
loop_
_entity.id
_entity.type
_entity.pdbx_description
1 polymer ?
#
loop_
_entity_poly.entity_id
_entity_poly.type
_entity_poly.pdbx_seq_one_letter_code
_entity_poly.pdbx_strand_id
1 'polypeptide(L)'
;MEFSAVSLGYLLAIIQVVTGHLHGFLNECKANDIKVDCIPECPRICMEHLQIRKCKPIPCTPGCACKEGWVRKGSNTGKCIRRADCKRWIL
;
A
#
# COMPACT_ATOMS: atom_id res chain seq x y z
N MET A 1 38.34 9.90 -15.82
CA MET A 1 37.08 9.17 -16.11
C MET A 1 36.11 9.16 -14.92
N GLU A 2 36.45 9.78 -13.79
CA GLU A 2 35.63 9.74 -12.55
C GLU A 2 34.50 10.79 -12.52
N PHE A 3 34.69 11.96 -13.14
CA PHE A 3 33.70 13.03 -13.21
C PHE A 3 32.38 12.62 -13.90
N SER A 4 32.46 11.75 -14.91
CA SER A 4 31.27 11.24 -15.61
C SER A 4 30.44 10.27 -14.76
N ALA A 5 31.08 9.54 -13.84
CA ALA A 5 30.38 8.64 -12.93
C ALA A 5 29.66 9.42 -11.82
N VAL A 6 30.28 10.50 -11.33
CA VAL A 6 29.69 11.39 -10.32
C VAL A 6 28.45 12.12 -10.87
N SER A 7 28.51 12.62 -12.11
CA SER A 7 27.37 13.29 -12.74
C SER A 7 26.20 12.33 -13.01
N LEU A 8 26.50 11.11 -13.46
CA LEU A 8 25.47 10.06 -13.63
C LEU A 8 24.83 9.66 -12.29
N GLY A 9 25.63 9.52 -11.22
CA GLY A 9 25.13 9.22 -9.87
C GLY A 9 24.20 10.31 -9.34
N TYR A 10 24.54 11.58 -9.56
CA TYR A 10 23.69 12.71 -9.15
C TYR A 10 22.36 12.75 -9.91
N LEU A 11 22.37 12.51 -11.23
CA LEU A 11 21.16 12.44 -12.04
C LEU A 11 20.24 11.29 -11.59
N LEU A 12 20.79 10.10 -11.31
CA LEU A 12 20.02 8.97 -10.81
C LEU A 12 19.39 9.27 -9.44
N ALA A 13 20.12 9.94 -8.54
CA ALA A 13 19.59 10.36 -7.24
C ALA A 13 18.43 11.36 -7.39
N ILE A 14 18.55 12.35 -8.29
CA ILE A 14 17.46 13.28 -8.60
C ILE A 14 16.22 12.53 -9.12
N ILE A 15 16.41 11.58 -10.04
CA ILE A 15 15.30 10.79 -10.60
C ILE A 15 14.59 10.00 -9.48
N GLN A 16 15.32 9.37 -8.57
CA GLN A 16 14.74 8.64 -7.44
C GLN A 16 13.96 9.54 -6.48
N VAL A 17 14.49 10.73 -6.19
CA VAL A 17 13.81 11.72 -5.32
C VAL A 17 12.53 12.25 -5.99
N VAL A 18 12.61 12.66 -7.26
CA VAL A 18 11.47 13.17 -8.03
C VAL A 18 10.38 12.10 -8.17
N THR A 19 10.74 10.85 -8.46
CA THR A 19 9.76 9.74 -8.54
C THR A 19 9.13 9.41 -7.19
N GLY A 20 9.86 9.54 -6.09
CA GLY A 20 9.31 9.42 -4.73
C GLY A 20 8.27 10.49 -4.43
N HIS A 21 8.58 11.76 -4.73
CA HIS A 21 7.64 12.88 -4.55
C HIS A 21 6.42 12.79 -5.48
N LEU A 22 6.63 12.37 -6.74
CA LEU A 22 5.56 12.25 -7.72
C LEU A 22 4.52 11.19 -7.32
N HIS A 23 4.96 10.07 -6.74
CA HIS A 23 4.04 9.06 -6.20
C HIS A 23 3.20 9.56 -5.03
N GLY A 24 3.74 10.44 -4.19
CA GLY A 24 2.99 11.09 -3.11
C GLY A 24 1.96 12.09 -3.63
N PHE A 25 2.25 12.74 -4.77
CA PHE A 25 1.42 13.77 -5.37
C PHE A 25 0.25 13.23 -6.21
N LEU A 26 0.43 12.13 -6.94
CA LEU A 26 -0.59 11.58 -7.85
C LEU A 26 -1.74 10.85 -7.14
N ASN A 27 -1.66 10.63 -5.81
CA ASN A 27 -2.66 9.87 -5.04
C ASN A 27 -3.01 8.53 -5.72
N GLU A 28 -2.01 7.87 -6.29
CA GLU A 28 -2.19 6.59 -6.95
C GLU A 28 -2.19 5.45 -5.93
N CYS A 29 -3.20 4.61 -6.01
CA CYS A 29 -3.29 3.42 -5.19
C CYS A 29 -2.24 2.39 -5.64
N LYS A 30 -1.44 1.90 -4.69
CA LYS A 30 -0.38 0.92 -4.94
C LYS A 30 -0.80 -0.47 -4.52
N ALA A 31 0.03 -1.47 -4.84
CA ALA A 31 -0.08 -2.82 -4.28
C ALA A 31 -1.44 -3.52 -4.51
N ASN A 32 -2.05 -3.30 -5.70
CA ASN A 32 -3.38 -3.78 -6.11
C ASN A 32 -4.55 -3.18 -5.31
N ASP A 33 -4.35 -2.04 -4.67
CA ASP A 33 -5.41 -1.24 -4.09
C ASP A 33 -6.22 -0.54 -5.20
N ILE A 34 -7.48 -0.24 -4.92
CA ILE A 34 -8.36 0.59 -5.74
C ILE A 34 -8.71 1.88 -5.01
N LYS A 35 -9.03 2.94 -5.77
CA LYS A 35 -9.60 4.15 -5.20
C LYS A 35 -11.02 3.87 -4.72
N VAL A 36 -11.31 4.24 -3.48
CA VAL A 36 -12.62 4.12 -2.84
C VAL A 36 -13.00 5.44 -2.21
N ASP A 37 -14.31 5.73 -2.19
CA ASP A 37 -14.84 6.96 -1.57
C ASP A 37 -14.79 6.89 -0.04
N CYS A 38 -14.88 5.67 0.52
CA CYS A 38 -14.73 5.39 1.93
C CYS A 38 -13.71 4.26 2.15
N ILE A 39 -12.58 4.58 2.79
CA ILE A 39 -11.65 3.55 3.28
C ILE A 39 -12.37 2.74 4.39
N PRO A 40 -12.31 1.39 4.34
CA PRO A 40 -12.89 0.56 5.40
C PRO A 40 -12.18 0.81 6.73
N GLU A 41 -12.96 1.00 7.80
CA GLU A 41 -12.42 1.23 9.15
C GLU A 41 -11.47 0.14 9.61
N CYS A 42 -11.79 -1.10 9.24
CA CYS A 42 -10.97 -2.27 9.50
C CYS A 42 -10.67 -3.03 8.21
N PRO A 43 -9.45 -2.87 7.65
CA PRO A 43 -9.05 -3.62 6.47
C PRO A 43 -8.87 -5.09 6.83
N ARG A 44 -9.41 -5.97 5.98
CA ARG A 44 -9.23 -7.43 6.11
C ARG A 44 -7.76 -7.79 5.88
N ILE A 45 -7.14 -8.47 6.84
CA ILE A 45 -5.72 -8.86 6.77
C ILE A 45 -5.58 -10.37 6.74
N CYS A 46 -4.88 -10.88 5.73
CA CYS A 46 -4.41 -12.25 5.66
C CYS A 46 -3.22 -12.46 6.59
N MET A 47 -3.40 -13.23 7.66
CA MET A 47 -2.35 -13.61 8.60
C MET A 47 -2.56 -15.04 9.07
N GLU A 48 -1.47 -15.77 9.30
CA GLU A 48 -1.54 -17.15 9.76
C GLU A 48 -1.92 -17.25 11.24
N HIS A 49 -1.44 -16.30 12.05
CA HIS A 49 -1.70 -16.25 13.49
C HIS A 49 -2.91 -15.36 13.81
N LEU A 50 -3.67 -15.77 14.84
CA LEU A 50 -4.74 -14.95 15.37
C LEU A 50 -4.13 -13.72 16.07
N GLN A 51 -4.31 -12.55 15.47
CA GLN A 51 -4.02 -11.28 16.11
C GLN A 51 -5.32 -10.55 16.38
N ILE A 52 -5.62 -10.31 17.66
CA ILE A 52 -6.77 -9.47 18.03
C ILE A 52 -6.39 -8.03 17.75
N ARG A 53 -7.09 -7.39 16.81
CA ARG A 53 -6.94 -5.98 16.50
C ARG A 53 -8.17 -5.23 16.98
N LYS A 54 -7.94 -4.06 17.58
CA LYS A 54 -9.03 -3.14 17.91
C LYS A 54 -9.21 -2.19 16.73
N CYS A 55 -10.29 -2.39 16.00
CA CYS A 55 -10.80 -1.42 15.04
C CYS A 55 -11.10 -0.12 15.78
N LYS A 56 -10.60 0.99 15.26
CA LYS A 56 -11.04 2.31 15.71
C LYS A 56 -11.98 2.85 14.65
N PRO A 57 -13.18 3.31 15.02
CA PRO A 57 -14.04 3.99 14.07
C PRO A 57 -13.29 5.21 13.54
N ILE A 58 -13.18 5.28 12.22
CA ILE A 58 -12.60 6.41 11.51
C ILE A 58 -13.70 7.03 10.64
N PRO A 59 -13.75 8.36 10.50
CA PRO A 59 -14.67 8.98 9.56
C PRO A 59 -14.40 8.42 8.16
N CYS A 60 -15.47 8.21 7.37
CA CYS A 60 -15.32 7.87 5.97
C CYS A 60 -14.49 8.96 5.29
N THR A 61 -13.36 8.55 4.75
CA THR A 61 -12.48 9.40 3.94
C THR A 61 -12.11 8.65 2.66
N PRO A 62 -11.98 9.35 1.53
CA PRO A 62 -11.55 8.75 0.28
C PRO A 62 -10.09 8.30 0.38
N GLY A 63 -9.76 7.21 -0.32
CA GLY A 63 -8.38 6.74 -0.42
C GLY A 63 -8.25 5.37 -1.05
N CYS A 64 -7.32 4.56 -0.55
CA CYS A 64 -6.92 3.30 -1.19
C CYS A 64 -7.25 2.09 -0.32
N ALA A 65 -8.02 1.16 -0.87
CA ALA A 65 -8.41 -0.07 -0.20
C ALA A 65 -8.34 -1.27 -1.15
N CYS A 66 -8.29 -2.48 -0.59
CA CYS A 66 -8.47 -3.68 -1.39
C CYS A 66 -9.86 -3.69 -2.02
N LYS A 67 -9.95 -4.06 -3.30
CA LYS A 67 -11.23 -4.31 -3.96
C LYS A 67 -11.99 -5.44 -3.28
N GLU A 68 -13.29 -5.52 -3.56
CA GLU A 68 -14.14 -6.55 -2.94
C GLU A 68 -13.63 -7.97 -3.22
N GLY A 69 -13.70 -8.84 -2.20
CA GLY A 69 -13.15 -10.20 -2.28
C GLY A 69 -11.62 -10.31 -2.13
N TRP A 70 -10.92 -9.21 -1.81
CA TRP A 70 -9.47 -9.19 -1.59
C TRP A 70 -9.12 -8.81 -0.15
N VAL A 71 -7.92 -9.21 0.29
CA VAL A 71 -7.42 -9.00 1.65
C VAL A 71 -5.96 -8.55 1.61
N ARG A 72 -5.51 -7.74 2.57
CA ARG A 72 -4.12 -7.29 2.67
C ARG A 72 -3.23 -8.41 3.21
N LYS A 73 -2.08 -8.67 2.60
CA LYS A 73 -1.15 -9.70 3.07
C LYS A 73 -0.30 -9.20 4.25
N GLY A 74 -0.47 -9.80 5.44
CA GLY A 74 0.42 -9.63 6.59
C GLY A 74 0.28 -8.31 7.38
N SER A 75 -0.13 -7.20 6.78
CA SER A 75 -0.26 -5.90 7.46
C SER A 75 -1.24 -4.95 6.78
N ASN A 76 -1.52 -3.80 7.39
CA ASN A 76 -2.36 -2.73 6.81
C ASN A 76 -1.73 -2.04 5.58
N THR A 77 -0.43 -2.22 5.36
CA THR A 77 0.30 -1.72 4.19
C THR A 77 0.66 -2.84 3.22
N GLY A 78 0.23 -4.06 3.52
CA GLY A 78 0.46 -5.23 2.69
C GLY A 78 -0.30 -5.16 1.38
N LYS A 79 0.24 -5.83 0.36
CA LYS A 79 -0.41 -5.97 -0.95
C LYS A 79 -1.75 -6.67 -0.83
N CYS A 80 -2.70 -6.26 -1.66
CA CYS A 80 -3.96 -6.99 -1.79
C CYS A 80 -3.72 -8.29 -2.55
N ILE A 81 -4.22 -9.38 -1.98
CA ILE A 81 -4.28 -10.70 -2.59
C ILE A 81 -5.74 -11.17 -2.63
N ARG A 82 -6.07 -12.11 -3.51
CA ARG A 82 -7.41 -12.70 -3.50
C ARG A 82 -7.62 -13.40 -2.17
N ARG A 83 -8.82 -13.27 -1.61
CA ARG A 83 -9.19 -13.97 -0.39
C ARG A 83 -9.03 -15.50 -0.52
N ALA A 84 -9.25 -16.05 -1.71
CA ALA A 84 -9.04 -17.47 -1.99
C ALA A 84 -7.58 -17.93 -1.82
N ASP A 85 -6.62 -17.01 -2.01
CA ASP A 85 -5.18 -17.29 -1.87
C ASP A 85 -4.73 -17.19 -0.39
N CYS A 86 -5.67 -16.97 0.54
CA CYS A 86 -5.41 -16.76 1.95
C CYS A 86 -6.09 -17.85 2.80
N LYS A 87 -5.28 -18.65 3.50
CA LYS A 87 -5.79 -19.73 4.38
C LYS A 87 -6.59 -19.18 5.57
N ARG A 88 -6.23 -18.01 6.09
CA ARG A 88 -6.88 -17.36 7.25
C ARG A 88 -6.74 -15.85 7.19
N TRP A 89 -7.83 -15.12 7.39
CA TRP A 89 -7.83 -13.65 7.51
C TRP A 89 -8.61 -13.19 8.74
N ILE A 90 -8.27 -12.00 9.24
CA ILE A 90 -8.92 -11.31 10.35
C ILE A 90 -9.47 -9.95 9.91
N LEU A 91 -10.49 -9.47 10.64
CA LEU A 91 -11.05 -8.12 10.53
C LEU A 91 -10.36 -7.19 11.53
#